data_AF-A0A815RB78-F1
#
_entry.id   AF-A0A815RB78-F1
#
_cell.length_a   1.000
_cell.length_b   1.000
_cell.length_c   1.000
_cell.angle_alpha   90.00
_cell.angle_beta   90.00
_cell.angle_gamma   90.00
#
_symmetry.space_group_name_H-M   'P 1'
#
loop_
_entity.id
_entity.type
_entity.pdbx_description
1 polymer ?
#
loop_
_entity_poly.entity_id
_entity_poly.type
_entity_poly.pdbx_seq_one_letter_code
_entity_poly.pdbx_strand_id
1 'polypeptide(L)'
;PSCSDGILNQGEADVDCGGPCAPGKTCEIGQHCNVSTDCTSGTCNSTNQCDGPSCTDGILNQGEADVDCGGPCTPIRTCEIGQHCNVSTDCTSGICNSTNQCDGPSCSDGILNQGEADIDCGGPCAPGKTCEIGQHCNVSTDCTGGICNSTNQCDGMCRL
;
A
#
# COMPACT_ATOMS: atom_id res chain seq x y z
N PRO A 1 21.09 34.77 -16.47
CA PRO A 1 19.70 34.48 -16.07
C PRO A 1 19.33 35.32 -14.86
N SER A 2 18.53 36.36 -15.09
CA SER A 2 17.98 37.19 -14.02
C SER A 2 16.64 36.60 -13.59
N CYS A 3 16.69 35.61 -12.70
CA CYS A 3 15.52 34.93 -12.15
C CYS A 3 14.72 35.81 -11.17
N SER A 4 14.56 37.10 -11.46
CA SER A 4 13.90 38.09 -10.60
C SER A 4 13.69 39.44 -11.31
N ASP A 5 13.67 39.47 -12.64
CA ASP A 5 13.51 40.70 -13.43
C ASP A 5 12.05 40.95 -13.87
N GLY A 6 11.13 40.03 -13.56
CA GLY A 6 9.70 40.16 -13.78
C GLY A 6 9.28 39.85 -15.22
N ILE A 7 10.15 39.28 -16.05
CA ILE A 7 9.82 38.92 -17.44
C ILE A 7 10.27 37.49 -17.77
N LEU A 8 9.48 36.76 -18.57
CA LEU A 8 9.85 35.41 -19.03
C LEU A 8 10.99 35.48 -20.06
N ASN A 9 12.21 35.14 -19.68
CA ASN A 9 13.37 35.21 -20.59
C ASN A 9 14.43 34.12 -20.31
N GLN A 10 15.49 34.09 -21.12
CA GLN A 10 16.72 33.30 -20.88
C GLN A 10 16.51 31.79 -20.58
N GLY A 11 15.40 31.19 -21.02
CA GLY A 11 15.09 29.77 -20.85
C GLY A 11 14.31 29.42 -19.59
N GLU A 12 13.79 30.41 -18.85
CA GLU A 12 12.85 30.21 -17.75
C GLU A 12 11.61 29.41 -18.17
N ALA A 13 11.00 28.72 -17.20
CA ALA A 13 9.79 27.94 -17.43
C ALA A 13 8.52 28.79 -17.26
N ASP A 14 8.49 29.66 -16.26
CA ASP A 14 7.51 30.74 -16.07
C ASP A 14 8.27 32.00 -15.59
N VAL A 15 7.61 33.15 -15.50
CA VAL A 15 8.23 34.44 -15.15
C VAL A 15 9.10 34.30 -13.90
N ASP A 16 10.41 34.46 -14.08
CA ASP A 16 11.42 34.36 -13.04
C ASP A 16 11.50 33.00 -12.29
N CYS A 17 11.11 31.87 -12.88
CA CYS A 17 11.24 30.55 -12.24
C CYS A 17 11.42 29.39 -13.24
N GLY A 18 11.92 28.26 -12.73
CA GLY A 18 12.14 27.04 -13.52
C GLY A 18 13.28 27.14 -14.54
N GLY A 19 13.53 26.07 -15.28
CA GLY A 19 14.60 26.00 -16.27
C GLY A 19 15.97 26.31 -15.65
N PRO A 20 16.77 27.25 -16.21
CA PRO A 20 18.06 27.67 -15.67
C PRO A 20 18.02 28.30 -14.27
N CYS A 21 16.83 28.63 -13.76
CA CYS A 21 16.65 29.13 -12.40
C CYS A 21 16.56 28.00 -11.36
N ALA A 22 16.25 26.77 -11.76
CA ALA A 22 16.24 25.61 -10.86
C ALA A 22 17.68 25.08 -10.60
N PRO A 23 18.00 24.64 -9.37
CA PRO A 23 17.11 24.43 -8.22
C PRO A 23 16.94 25.65 -7.30
N GLY A 24 17.38 26.85 -7.70
CA GLY A 24 17.36 28.05 -6.84
C GLY A 24 16.02 28.80 -6.80
N LYS A 25 15.21 28.69 -7.86
CA LYS A 25 13.89 29.32 -7.95
C LYS A 25 12.96 28.48 -8.82
N THR A 26 12.29 27.53 -8.17
CA THR A 26 11.27 26.67 -8.76
C THR A 26 9.93 27.41 -8.82
N CYS A 27 9.09 27.01 -9.77
CA CYS A 27 7.75 27.53 -9.97
C CYS A 27 6.76 26.93 -8.96
N GLU A 28 5.78 27.73 -8.55
CA GLU A 28 4.66 27.34 -7.67
C GLU A 28 3.55 26.63 -8.45
N ILE A 29 2.59 26.05 -7.74
CA ILE A 29 1.45 25.33 -8.34
C ILE A 29 0.67 26.27 -9.29
N GLY A 30 0.33 25.77 -10.47
CA GLY A 30 -0.39 26.47 -11.55
C GLY A 30 0.50 27.25 -12.52
N GLN A 31 1.77 27.49 -12.17
CA GLN A 31 2.75 28.14 -13.05
C GLN A 31 3.25 27.21 -14.14
N HIS A 32 3.75 27.78 -15.24
CA HIS A 32 4.23 26.98 -16.36
C HIS A 32 5.54 26.24 -16.04
N CYS A 33 5.67 25.02 -16.54
CA CYS A 33 6.84 24.17 -16.37
C CYS A 33 7.16 23.41 -17.66
N ASN A 34 8.43 23.06 -17.86
CA ASN A 34 8.84 22.18 -18.97
C ASN A 34 9.21 20.79 -18.47
N VAL A 35 9.73 20.71 -17.24
CA VAL A 35 10.10 19.46 -16.57
C VAL A 35 9.70 19.51 -15.10
N SER A 36 9.52 18.33 -14.49
CA SER A 36 9.20 18.17 -13.06
C SER A 36 10.10 18.96 -12.11
N THR A 37 11.40 19.08 -12.41
CA THR A 37 12.36 19.82 -11.57
C THR A 37 12.17 21.34 -11.61
N ASP A 38 11.38 21.85 -12.54
CA ASP A 38 11.01 23.27 -12.57
C ASP A 38 10.05 23.62 -11.45
N CYS A 39 9.28 22.65 -10.94
CA CYS A 39 8.21 22.85 -9.98
C CYS A 39 8.66 22.60 -8.55
N THR A 40 8.16 23.42 -7.63
CA THR A 40 8.41 23.25 -6.19
C THR A 40 7.82 21.93 -5.69
N SER A 41 6.74 21.46 -6.30
CA SER A 41 6.13 20.15 -6.03
C SER A 41 6.90 18.97 -6.62
N GLY A 42 7.81 19.20 -7.57
CA GLY A 42 8.44 18.12 -8.34
C GLY A 42 7.54 17.54 -9.44
N THR A 43 6.36 18.10 -9.69
CA THR A 43 5.39 17.56 -10.66
C THR A 43 5.02 18.61 -11.70
N CYS A 44 5.35 18.32 -12.96
CA CYS A 44 4.89 19.10 -14.12
C CYS A 44 3.85 18.28 -14.89
N ASN A 45 2.61 18.73 -14.92
CA ASN A 45 1.51 17.96 -15.51
C ASN A 45 1.52 18.03 -17.05
N SER A 46 0.62 17.26 -17.68
CA SER A 46 0.51 17.16 -19.14
C SER A 46 0.05 18.45 -19.84
N THR A 47 -0.38 19.46 -19.08
CA THR A 47 -0.70 20.81 -19.58
C THR A 47 0.45 21.80 -19.38
N ASN A 48 1.65 21.33 -19.03
CA ASN A 48 2.83 22.11 -18.71
C ASN A 48 2.59 23.08 -17.54
N GLN A 49 1.86 22.64 -16.52
CA GLN A 49 1.66 23.40 -15.29
C GLN A 49 2.19 22.62 -14.09
N CYS A 50 2.81 23.32 -13.16
CA CYS A 50 3.19 22.75 -11.89
C CYS A 50 1.94 22.31 -11.14
N ASP A 51 1.84 21.02 -10.84
CA ASP A 51 0.70 20.48 -10.12
C ASP A 51 1.03 20.28 -8.65
N GLY A 52 0.00 20.22 -7.82
CA GLY A 52 0.18 19.80 -6.43
C GLY A 52 0.60 18.32 -6.36
N PRO A 53 1.29 17.92 -5.29
CA PRO A 53 1.53 16.50 -5.02
C PRO A 53 0.19 15.77 -4.85
N SER A 54 0.09 14.56 -5.40
CA SER A 54 -1.13 13.76 -5.43
C SER A 54 -0.81 12.29 -5.30
N CYS A 55 -1.76 11.48 -4.83
CA CYS A 55 -1.59 10.03 -4.72
C CYS A 55 -1.67 9.27 -6.05
N THR A 56 -1.32 9.93 -7.15
CA THR A 56 -1.36 9.41 -8.53
C THR A 56 -0.30 10.08 -9.41
N ASP A 57 0.65 10.80 -8.81
CA ASP A 57 1.64 11.60 -9.54
C ASP A 57 2.92 10.82 -9.92
N GLY A 58 3.02 9.56 -9.51
CA GLY A 58 4.14 8.68 -9.82
C GLY A 58 5.35 8.91 -8.92
N ILE A 59 5.21 9.66 -7.84
CA ILE A 59 6.32 10.06 -6.96
C ILE A 59 5.97 9.71 -5.52
N LEU A 60 6.86 8.98 -4.84
CA LEU A 60 6.72 8.70 -3.40
C LEU A 60 6.77 10.00 -2.58
N ASN A 61 5.62 10.53 -2.20
CA ASN A 61 5.50 11.79 -1.47
C ASN A 61 4.34 11.80 -0.46
N GLN A 62 4.15 12.91 0.26
CA GLN A 62 3.00 13.16 1.14
C GLN A 62 2.62 12.06 2.14
N GLY A 63 3.59 11.24 2.55
CA GLY A 63 3.38 10.17 3.53
C GLY A 63 2.86 8.86 2.95
N GLU A 64 2.87 8.71 1.63
CA GLU A 64 2.66 7.43 0.95
C GLU A 64 3.58 6.32 1.50
N ALA A 65 3.10 5.08 1.44
CA ALA A 65 3.86 3.92 1.87
C ALA A 65 4.71 3.32 0.74
N ASP A 66 4.20 3.36 -0.49
CA ASP A 66 4.90 3.10 -1.75
C ASP A 66 4.36 4.09 -2.81
N VAL A 67 4.99 4.20 -3.98
CA VAL A 67 4.64 5.18 -5.01
C VAL A 67 3.14 5.14 -5.30
N ASP A 68 2.46 6.27 -5.06
CA ASP A 68 1.02 6.46 -5.28
C ASP A 68 0.08 5.58 -4.44
N CYS A 69 0.52 4.98 -3.34
CA CYS A 69 -0.33 4.15 -2.48
C CYS A 69 0.07 4.16 -0.98
N GLY A 70 -0.87 3.72 -0.14
CA GLY A 70 -0.74 3.73 1.32
C GLY A 70 -0.77 5.14 1.92
N GLY A 71 -0.57 5.23 3.23
CA GLY A 71 -0.45 6.52 3.91
C GLY A 71 -1.75 7.35 3.91
N PRO A 72 -1.65 8.69 4.01
CA PRO A 72 -2.79 9.59 4.17
C PRO A 72 -3.49 9.94 2.83
N CYS A 73 -3.50 9.01 1.87
CA CYS A 73 -4.13 9.22 0.57
C CYS A 73 -5.66 9.30 0.64
N THR A 74 -6.23 10.30 -0.04
CA THR A 74 -7.69 10.49 -0.16
C THR A 74 -8.10 10.69 -1.63
N PRO A 75 -8.95 9.83 -2.21
CA PRO A 75 -9.50 8.59 -1.64
C PRO A 75 -8.39 7.59 -1.30
N ILE A 76 -8.66 6.68 -0.36
CA ILE A 76 -7.69 5.65 0.06
C ILE A 76 -7.27 4.86 -1.18
N ARG A 77 -5.96 4.81 -1.41
CA ARG A 77 -5.34 3.93 -2.40
C ARG A 77 -4.47 2.94 -1.64
N THR A 78 -4.91 1.70 -1.58
CA THR A 78 -4.11 0.64 -0.97
C THR A 78 -3.07 0.13 -1.95
N CYS A 79 -1.94 -0.32 -1.40
CA CYS A 79 -0.83 -0.95 -2.08
C CYS A 79 -1.12 -2.44 -2.33
N GLU A 80 -0.70 -2.91 -3.50
CA GLU A 80 -0.79 -4.30 -3.94
C GLU A 80 0.30 -5.18 -3.32
N ILE A 81 0.16 -6.49 -3.43
CA ILE A 81 1.12 -7.46 -2.90
C ILE A 81 2.54 -7.16 -3.44
N GLY A 82 3.52 -7.16 -2.55
CA GLY A 82 4.94 -6.88 -2.81
C GLY A 82 5.34 -5.41 -2.70
N GLN A 83 4.38 -4.47 -2.73
CA GLN A 83 4.63 -3.05 -2.52
C GLN A 83 4.91 -2.74 -1.05
N HIS A 84 5.60 -1.63 -0.80
CA HIS A 84 5.96 -1.23 0.55
C HIS A 84 4.74 -0.75 1.37
N CYS A 85 4.72 -1.05 2.67
CA CYS A 85 3.67 -0.68 3.60
C CYS A 85 4.26 -0.28 4.95
N ASN A 86 3.59 0.61 5.67
CA ASN A 86 3.94 0.96 7.05
C ASN A 86 2.96 0.33 8.05
N VAL A 87 1.70 0.16 7.62
CA VAL A 87 0.63 -0.44 8.42
C VAL A 87 -0.23 -1.35 7.55
N SER A 88 -0.91 -2.31 8.18
CA SER A 88 -1.85 -3.23 7.52
C SER A 88 -2.89 -2.55 6.63
N THR A 89 -3.38 -1.37 7.02
CA THR A 89 -4.37 -0.61 6.25
C THR A 89 -3.82 0.00 4.97
N ASP A 90 -2.49 0.05 4.80
CA ASP A 90 -1.88 0.46 3.54
C ASP A 90 -2.09 -0.59 2.45
N CYS A 91 -2.31 -1.86 2.80
CA CYS A 91 -2.34 -2.97 1.84
C CYS A 91 -3.77 -3.36 1.44
N THR A 92 -3.96 -3.70 0.16
CA THR A 92 -5.26 -4.20 -0.35
C THR A 92 -5.65 -5.50 0.38
N SER A 93 -4.67 -6.31 0.77
CA SER A 93 -4.85 -7.53 1.55
C SER A 93 -5.14 -7.30 3.04
N GLY A 94 -4.86 -6.10 3.56
CA GLY A 94 -4.85 -5.84 5.01
C GLY A 94 -3.63 -6.41 5.75
N ILE A 95 -2.62 -6.92 5.03
CA ILE A 95 -1.45 -7.59 5.62
C ILE A 95 -0.18 -6.85 5.24
N CYS A 96 0.46 -6.23 6.22
CA CYS A 96 1.81 -5.68 6.09
C CYS A 96 2.77 -6.57 6.87
N ASN A 97 3.65 -7.28 6.16
CA ASN A 97 4.54 -8.27 6.78
C ASN A 97 5.72 -7.61 7.53
N SER A 98 6.53 -8.43 8.20
CA SER A 98 7.67 -7.97 9.00
C SER A 98 8.81 -7.34 8.17
N THR A 99 8.75 -7.45 6.85
CA THR A 99 9.68 -6.79 5.92
C THR A 99 9.11 -5.49 5.34
N ASN A 100 7.99 -4.98 5.89
CA ASN A 100 7.27 -3.80 5.42
C ASN A 100 6.80 -3.94 3.96
N GLN A 101 6.35 -5.14 3.58
CA GLN A 101 5.74 -5.38 2.28
C GLN A 101 4.32 -5.90 2.44
N CYS A 102 3.44 -5.46 1.55
CA CYS A 102 2.11 -6.00 1.45
C CYS A 102 2.19 -7.46 1.06
N ASP A 103 1.62 -8.33 1.87
CA ASP A 103 1.64 -9.77 1.62
C ASP A 103 0.26 -10.27 1.21
N GLY A 104 0.23 -11.46 0.60
CA GLY A 104 -1.00 -12.16 0.34
C GLY A 104 -1.55 -12.83 1.60
N PRO A 105 -2.87 -13.07 1.65
CA PRO A 105 -3.44 -13.91 2.67
C PRO A 105 -2.89 -15.33 2.57
N SER A 106 -2.59 -15.95 3.70
CA SER A 106 -1.98 -17.27 3.77
C SER A 106 -2.41 -18.01 5.03
N CYS A 107 -2.27 -19.33 5.02
CA CYS A 107 -2.48 -20.19 6.20
C CYS A 107 -1.40 -20.02 7.29
N SER A 108 -0.82 -18.84 7.44
CA SER A 108 0.26 -18.51 8.37
C SER A 108 0.42 -17.00 8.57
N ASP A 109 -0.58 -16.21 8.15
CA ASP A 109 -0.52 -14.75 8.23
C ASP A 109 -1.02 -14.19 9.58
N GLY A 110 -1.53 -15.06 10.47
CA GLY A 110 -2.00 -14.72 11.80
C GLY A 110 -3.38 -14.09 11.83
N ILE A 111 -4.13 -14.11 10.72
CA ILE A 111 -5.43 -13.47 10.56
C ILE A 111 -6.45 -14.49 10.06
N LEU A 112 -7.57 -14.63 10.77
CA LEU A 112 -8.69 -15.47 10.31
C LEU A 112 -9.29 -14.91 9.00
N ASN A 113 -8.90 -15.49 7.86
CA ASN A 113 -9.32 -15.01 6.53
C ASN A 113 -9.49 -16.17 5.52
N GLN A 114 -9.85 -15.83 4.28
CA GLN A 114 -9.96 -16.76 3.14
C GLN A 114 -10.72 -18.09 3.36
N GLY A 115 -11.64 -18.14 4.34
CA GLY A 115 -12.43 -19.34 4.64
C GLY A 115 -11.75 -20.33 5.58
N GLU A 116 -10.68 -19.92 6.26
CA GLU A 116 -10.11 -20.65 7.40
C GLU A 116 -11.18 -20.98 8.46
N ALA A 117 -10.97 -22.09 9.16
CA ALA A 117 -11.88 -22.53 10.21
C ALA A 117 -11.54 -21.88 11.56
N ASP A 118 -10.25 -21.72 11.86
CA ASP A 118 -9.70 -20.89 12.95
C ASP A 118 -8.41 -20.21 12.43
N ILE A 119 -7.83 -19.27 13.16
CA ILE A 119 -6.67 -18.47 12.70
C ILE A 119 -5.58 -19.38 12.13
N ASP A 120 -5.28 -19.20 10.84
CA ASP A 120 -4.29 -19.95 10.09
C ASP A 120 -4.53 -21.47 9.97
N CYS A 121 -5.74 -22.00 10.15
CA CYS A 121 -5.97 -23.45 10.06
C CYS A 121 -7.38 -23.83 9.59
N GLY A 122 -7.50 -25.07 9.09
CA GLY A 122 -8.78 -25.63 8.63
C GLY A 122 -9.29 -24.97 7.34
N GLY A 123 -10.46 -25.37 6.86
CA GLY A 123 -11.02 -24.87 5.61
C GLY A 123 -10.06 -25.10 4.43
N PRO A 124 -9.76 -24.07 3.61
CA PRO A 124 -8.80 -24.16 2.51
C PRO A 124 -7.37 -24.48 2.92
N CYS A 125 -7.01 -24.31 4.20
CA CYS A 125 -5.70 -24.68 4.72
C CYS A 125 -5.57 -26.18 4.96
N ALA A 126 -6.67 -26.90 5.13
CA ALA A 126 -6.66 -28.36 5.25
C ALA A 126 -6.47 -29.03 3.86
N PRO A 127 -5.70 -30.13 3.76
CA PRO A 127 -5.09 -30.90 4.85
C PRO A 127 -3.70 -30.40 5.28
N GLY A 128 -3.16 -29.34 4.65
CA GLY A 128 -1.79 -28.85 4.91
C GLY A 128 -1.59 -28.29 6.32
N LYS A 129 -2.59 -27.59 6.84
CA LYS A 129 -2.62 -27.04 8.19
C LYS A 129 -4.01 -27.21 8.80
N THR A 130 -4.12 -28.23 9.65
CA THR A 130 -5.35 -28.56 10.38
C THR A 130 -5.32 -27.90 11.76
N CYS A 131 -6.49 -27.58 12.29
CA CYS A 131 -6.70 -27.00 13.59
C CYS A 131 -6.49 -28.04 14.71
N GLU A 132 -5.85 -27.59 15.78
CA GLU A 132 -5.59 -28.36 17.00
C GLU A 132 -6.85 -28.50 17.87
N ILE A 133 -6.79 -29.37 18.87
CA ILE A 133 -7.91 -29.59 19.79
C ILE A 133 -8.31 -28.28 20.48
N GLY A 134 -9.62 -28.00 20.49
CA GLY A 134 -10.23 -26.80 21.08
C GLY A 134 -10.38 -25.61 20.12
N GLN A 135 -9.68 -25.62 18.98
CA GLN A 135 -9.83 -24.60 17.93
C GLN A 135 -11.12 -24.76 17.16
N HIS A 136 -11.59 -23.67 16.54
CA HIS A 136 -12.84 -23.67 15.79
C HIS A 136 -12.74 -24.54 14.52
N CYS A 137 -13.82 -25.22 14.17
CA CYS A 137 -13.93 -26.05 12.98
C CYS A 137 -15.32 -25.96 12.36
N ASN A 138 -15.40 -26.12 11.04
CA ASN A 138 -16.66 -26.23 10.32
C ASN A 138 -16.94 -27.69 9.92
N VAL A 139 -15.88 -28.43 9.61
CA VAL A 139 -15.94 -29.84 9.22
C VAL A 139 -14.82 -30.65 9.87
N SER A 140 -15.04 -31.97 10.00
CA SER A 140 -14.06 -32.89 10.58
C SER A 140 -12.66 -32.83 9.94
N THR A 141 -12.57 -32.54 8.64
CA THR A 141 -11.29 -32.42 7.93
C THR A 141 -10.48 -31.20 8.33
N ASP A 142 -11.10 -30.22 8.99
CA ASP A 142 -10.40 -29.05 9.52
C ASP A 142 -9.49 -29.43 10.68
N CYS A 143 -9.78 -30.52 11.39
CA CYS A 143 -9.13 -30.88 12.65
C CYS A 143 -8.04 -31.93 12.48
N THR A 144 -6.92 -31.80 13.20
CA THR A 144 -5.86 -32.81 13.21
C THR A 144 -6.37 -34.18 13.68
N GLY A 145 -7.33 -34.18 14.62
CA GLY A 145 -7.99 -35.39 15.13
C GLY A 145 -9.11 -35.95 14.24
N GLY A 146 -9.48 -35.27 13.15
CA GLY A 146 -10.56 -35.69 12.26
C GLY A 146 -11.97 -35.54 12.85
N ILE A 147 -12.12 -34.89 14.00
CA ILE A 147 -13.40 -34.73 14.71
C ILE A 147 -13.66 -33.25 14.93
N CYS A 148 -14.72 -32.75 14.29
CA CYS A 148 -15.34 -31.47 14.64
C CYS A 148 -16.61 -31.77 15.45
N ASN A 149 -16.65 -31.35 16.72
CA ASN A 149 -17.74 -31.69 17.63
C ASN A 149 -18.99 -30.81 17.41
N SER A 150 -20.07 -31.09 18.15
CA SER A 150 -21.33 -30.34 18.01
C SER A 150 -21.29 -28.88 18.50
N THR A 151 -20.17 -28.45 19.08
CA THR A 151 -19.91 -27.06 19.48
C THR A 151 -18.94 -26.37 18.53
N ASN A 152 -18.70 -26.91 17.34
CA ASN A 152 -17.76 -26.40 16.34
C ASN A 152 -16.32 -26.27 16.86
N GLN A 153 -15.89 -27.21 17.69
CA GLN A 153 -14.52 -27.29 18.19
C GLN A 153 -13.87 -28.61 17.79
N CYS A 154 -12.60 -28.53 17.42
CA CYS A 154 -11.79 -29.72 17.15
C CYS A 154 -11.63 -30.54 18.42
N ASP A 155 -11.91 -31.83 18.33
CA ASP A 155 -11.80 -32.75 19.45
C ASP A 155 -10.78 -33.87 19.14
N GLY A 156 -10.25 -34.47 20.19
CA GLY A 156 -9.38 -35.63 20.09
C GLY A 156 -10.20 -36.92 19.98
N MET A 157 -9.63 -37.93 19.32
CA MET A 157 -10.12 -39.29 19.52
C MET A 157 -9.83 -39.68 20.97
N CYS A 158 -10.85 -39.80 21.82
CA CYS A 158 -10.68 -40.44 23.12
C CYS A 158 -10.08 -41.83 22.90
N ARG A 159 -8.85 -42.05 23.39
CA ARG A 159 -8.33 -43.40 23.59
C ARG A 159 -9.14 -44.02 24.74
N LEU A 160 -10.03 -44.95 24.39
CA LEU A 160 -10.59 -45.92 25.33
C LEU A 160 -9.50 -46.85 25.82
#